data_AF-A0A967WER2-F1
#
_entry.id   AF-A0A967WER2-F1
#
_cell.length_a   1.000
_cell.length_b   1.000
_cell.length_c   1.000
_cell.angle_alpha   90.00
_cell.angle_beta   90.00
_cell.angle_gamma   90.00
#
_symmetry.space_group_name_H-M   'P 1'
#
loop_
_entity.id
_entity.type
_entity.pdbx_description
1 polymer ?
#
loop_
_entity_poly.entity_id
_entity_poly.type
_entity_poly.pdbx_seq_one_letter_code
_entity_poly.pdbx_strand_id
1 'polypeptide(L)' 'MTDRIVSSKKKGEEVGLDVGLRPQSLDEYIGQDRVKENLRILLEAAKARDEALDHVLIY' A
#
# COMPACT_ATOMS: atom_id res chain seq x y z
N MET A 1 18.21 -19.00 -24.86
CA MET A 1 17.72 -17.73 -24.29
C MET A 1 17.60 -17.93 -22.79
N THR A 2 18.31 -17.14 -22.01
CA THR A 2 18.49 -17.34 -20.55
C THR A 2 17.21 -16.96 -19.82
N ASP A 3 16.59 -17.92 -19.13
CA ASP A 3 15.40 -17.67 -18.31
C ASP A 3 15.79 -16.78 -17.12
N ARG A 4 15.20 -15.58 -17.04
CA ARG A 4 15.52 -14.62 -15.98
C ARG A 4 14.69 -14.95 -14.74
N ILE A 5 15.37 -15.32 -13.66
CA ILE A 5 14.76 -15.65 -12.35
C ILE A 5 13.96 -14.48 -11.77
N VAL A 6 14.31 -13.23 -12.12
CA VAL A 6 13.61 -12.02 -11.67
C VAL A 6 13.18 -11.17 -12.85
N SER A 7 11.87 -10.92 -12.93
CA SER A 7 11.19 -10.12 -13.96
C SER A 7 10.16 -9.21 -13.29
N SER A 8 10.02 -7.97 -13.77
CA SER A 8 8.98 -7.03 -13.32
C SER A 8 7.62 -7.27 -13.97
N LYS A 9 7.54 -8.18 -14.95
CA LYS A 9 6.28 -8.54 -15.61
C LYS A 9 5.53 -9.53 -14.72
N LYS A 10 4.34 -9.15 -14.25
CA LYS A 10 3.41 -10.03 -13.56
C LYS A 10 3.07 -11.23 -14.43
N LYS A 11 3.25 -12.44 -13.89
CA LYS A 11 2.78 -13.68 -14.50
C LYS A 11 1.30 -13.88 -14.13
N GLY A 12 0.49 -14.46 -15.01
CA GLY A 12 -0.96 -14.60 -14.78
C GLY A 12 -1.33 -15.28 -13.45
N GLU A 13 -0.52 -16.23 -12.99
CA GLU A 13 -0.68 -16.93 -11.71
C GLU A 13 -0.36 -16.03 -10.50
N GLU A 14 0.60 -15.10 -10.62
CA GLU A 14 0.95 -14.15 -9.55
C GLU A 14 -0.17 -13.13 -9.32
N VAL A 15 -0.90 -12.75 -10.36
CA VAL A 15 -2.01 -11.78 -10.27
C VAL A 15 -3.10 -12.29 -9.34
N GLY A 16 -3.45 -13.58 -9.38
CA GLY A 16 -4.49 -14.15 -8.53
C GLY A 16 -4.08 -14.25 -7.06
N LEU A 17 -2.83 -14.60 -6.78
CA LEU A 17 -2.29 -14.73 -5.42
C LEU A 17 -2.08 -13.37 -4.74
N ASP A 18 -1.59 -12.37 -5.48
CA ASP A 18 -1.37 -11.01 -4.98
C ASP A 18 -2.65 -10.35 -4.45
N VAL A 19 -3.80 -10.64 -5.07
CA VAL A 19 -5.08 -10.00 -4.75
C VAL A 19 -5.55 -10.33 -3.33
N GLY A 20 -5.29 -11.56 -2.85
CA GLY A 20 -5.65 -11.95 -1.47
C GLY A 20 -4.68 -11.47 -0.40
N LEU A 21 -3.44 -11.15 -0.77
CA LEU A 21 -2.38 -10.78 0.17
C LEU A 21 -2.20 -9.27 0.31
N ARG A 22 -2.70 -8.47 -0.64
CA ARG A 22 -2.63 -7.02 -0.59
C ARG A 22 -3.97 -6.42 -0.13
N PRO A 23 -3.99 -5.80 1.05
CA PRO A 23 -5.15 -5.04 1.51
C PRO A 23 -5.59 -4.00 0.46
N GLN A 24 -6.88 -3.94 0.18
CA GLN A 24 -7.50 -2.94 -0.69
C GLN A 24 -7.73 -1.62 0.05
N SER A 25 -7.88 -1.69 1.37
CA SER A 25 -8.05 -0.53 2.25
C SER A 25 -7.06 -0.54 3.40
N LEU A 26 -6.84 0.63 4.01
CA LEU A 26 -6.00 0.75 5.21
C LEU A 26 -6.58 -0.06 6.40
N ASP A 27 -7.90 -0.26 6.43
CA ASP A 27 -8.59 -0.97 7.49
C ASP A 27 -8.39 -2.49 7.42
N GLU A 28 -8.16 -3.02 6.21
CA GLU A 28 -7.79 -4.42 5.98
C GLU A 28 -6.32 -4.72 6.32
N TYR A 29 -5.50 -3.68 6.57
CA TYR A 29 -4.10 -3.86 6.90
C TYR A 29 -3.92 -4.37 8.34
N ILE A 30 -3.36 -5.57 8.46
CA ILE A 30 -3.17 -6.26 9.74
C ILE A 30 -1.90 -5.75 10.43
N GLY A 31 -2.03 -5.30 11.68
CA GLY A 31 -0.93 -4.78 12.50
C GLY A 31 -0.61 -3.30 12.25
N GLN A 32 0.49 -2.84 12.84
CA GLN A 32 0.97 -1.45 12.79
C GLN A 32 -0.10 -0.41 13.20
N ASP A 33 -0.85 -0.66 14.27
CA ASP A 33 -2.02 0.17 14.63
C ASP A 33 -1.69 1.66 14.84
N ARG A 34 -0.53 1.96 15.45
CA ARG A 34 -0.06 3.34 15.63
C ARG A 34 0.22 4.05 14.30
N VAL A 35 0.82 3.35 13.35
CA VAL A 35 1.13 3.89 12.02
C VAL A 35 -0.16 4.14 11.24
N LYS A 36 -1.07 3.15 11.24
CA LYS A 36 -2.37 3.28 10.58
C LYS A 36 -3.13 4.48 11.10
N GLU A 37 -3.15 4.69 12.42
CA GLU A 37 -3.85 5.81 13.03
C GLU A 37 -3.25 7.16 12.63
N ASN A 38 -1.91 7.30 12.73
CA ASN A 38 -1.22 8.50 12.28
C ASN A 38 -1.49 8.80 10.81
N LEU A 39 -1.44 7.78 9.95
CA LEU A 39 -1.72 7.93 8.53
C LEU A 39 -3.17 8.36 8.28
N ARG A 40 -4.13 7.83 9.06
CA ARG A 40 -5.55 8.19 8.97
C ARG A 40 -5.74 9.68 9.27
N ILE A 41 -5.12 10.19 10.34
CA ILE A 41 -5.16 11.62 10.70
C ILE A 41 -4.58 12.50 9.59
N LEU A 42 -3.42 12.10 9.04
CA LEU A 42 -2.75 12.85 7.97
C LEU A 42 -3.60 12.92 6.70
N LEU A 43 -4.18 11.79 6.29
CA LEU A 43 -5.04 11.70 5.11
C LEU A 43 -6.31 12.55 5.29
N GLU A 44 -6.96 12.48 6.46
CA GLU A 44 -8.15 13.30 6.73
C GLU A 44 -7.83 14.79 6.75
N ALA A 45 -6.69 15.20 7.32
CA ALA A 45 -6.25 16.58 7.31
C ALA A 45 -5.95 17.10 5.89
N ALA A 46 -5.33 16.27 5.03
CA ALA A 46 -5.06 16.61 3.64
C ALA A 46 -6.36 16.75 2.83
N LYS A 47 -7.29 15.79 2.98
CA LYS A 47 -8.63 15.87 2.38
C LYS A 47 -9.38 17.13 2.81
N ALA A 48 -9.33 17.48 4.09
CA ALA A 48 -10.02 18.66 4.63
C ALA A 48 -9.48 19.99 4.04
N ARG A 49 -8.22 20.01 3.60
CA ARG A 49 -7.61 21.16 2.92
C ARG A 49 -7.76 21.12 1.40
N ASP A 50 -8.31 20.04 0.83
CA ASP A 50 -8.31 19.76 -0.60
C ASP A 50 -6.89 19.83 -1.23
N GLU A 51 -5.91 19.33 -0.48
CA GLU A 51 -4.49 19.32 -0.86
C GLU A 51 -3.96 17.89 -0.89
N ALA A 52 -2.96 17.65 -1.74
CA ALA A 52 -2.25 16.37 -1.73
C ALA A 52 -1.49 16.20 -0.40
N LEU A 53 -1.48 14.98 0.12
CA LEU A 53 -0.61 14.64 1.24
C LEU A 53 0.86 14.68 0.78
N ASP A 54 1.67 15.48 1.47
CA ASP A 54 3.11 15.56 1.23
C ASP A 54 3.86 14.29 1.65
N HIS A 55 5.17 14.27 1.45
CA HIS A 55 6.03 13.17 1.85
C HIS A 55 5.99 12.95 3.37
N VAL A 56 5.70 11.72 3.81
CA VAL A 56 5.62 11.34 5.23
C VAL A 56 6.72 10.34 5.56
N LEU A 57 7.45 10.58 6.65
CA LEU A 57 8.34 9.61 7.26
C LEU A 57 7.60 8.87 8.39
N ILE A 58 7.58 7.55 8.34
CA ILE A 58 6.91 6.69 9.32
C ILE A 58 8.00 5.91 10.09
N TYR A 59 7.87 5.84 11.41
CA TYR A 59 8.77 5.13 12.33
C TYR A 59 8.00 4.25 13.32
#